data_AF-M4V7I2-F1
#
_entry.id   AF-M4V7I2-F1
#
_cell.length_a   1.000
_cell.length_b   1.000
_cell.length_c   1.000
_cell.angle_alpha   90.00
_cell.angle_beta   90.00
_cell.angle_gamma   90.00
#
_symmetry.space_group_name_H-M   'P 1'
#
loop_
_entity.id
_entity.type
_entity.pdbx_description
1 polymer ?
#
loop_
_entity_poly.entity_id
_entity_poly.type
_entity_poly.pdbx_seq_one_letter_code
_entity_poly.pdbx_strand_id
1 'polypeptide(L)'
;MSNQAERLHEIGKLYCDRGDYSLALPNLQEAAALMLAEKKFDGFLKATQMVLRIHAEREEHEEINKIKESLHDLVIREGLELNAKTYYILGTCAVYKGQADSAEAYFKKSLEISLKDDHKENICHAILGLSIAYRMQQKYELALKEIYNLNIFLQVLDIPELRIASANSNARILMDLKKFEQALDVLWGAYEEVKTIKNLGISIYLMANIGIVLFELGQKDAAKIYLNLAAKSIDPSSNNFLLKNVKNYLEQLDNNGGSDTDLVFDLENHAIIERSLGKIDFKNQFILLDLLKLFISNKGQIFSKEYLVEHVWKQDYNPDVHDNKIYVTIKRLRKMIEPDYDKPKYIFRAKNGYYLNKSAKVELSESRAEGAL
;
A
#
# COMPACT_ATOMS: atom_id res chain seq x y z
N MET A 1 -9.47 -10.01 43.22
CA MET A 1 -8.82 -8.94 42.46
C MET A 1 -7.94 -9.52 41.34
N SER A 2 -7.02 -10.47 41.59
CA SER A 2 -6.30 -11.24 40.53
C SER A 2 -7.12 -11.71 39.33
N ASN A 3 -8.23 -12.42 39.55
CA ASN A 3 -9.07 -12.97 38.47
C ASN A 3 -9.76 -11.85 37.63
N GLN A 4 -10.00 -10.68 38.23
CA GLN A 4 -10.53 -9.53 37.50
C GLN A 4 -9.46 -8.92 36.58
N ALA A 5 -8.23 -8.76 37.06
CA ALA A 5 -7.15 -8.18 36.27
C ALA A 5 -6.79 -9.05 35.05
N GLU A 6 -6.71 -10.38 35.23
CA GLU A 6 -6.49 -11.34 34.14
C GLU A 6 -7.62 -11.28 33.10
N ARG A 7 -8.88 -11.20 33.56
CA ARG A 7 -10.03 -11.07 32.67
C ARG A 7 -9.99 -9.78 31.84
N LEU A 8 -9.67 -8.65 32.48
CA LEU A 8 -9.54 -7.37 31.81
C LEU A 8 -8.41 -7.39 30.77
N HIS A 9 -7.28 -8.03 31.09
CA HIS A 9 -6.20 -8.24 30.14
C HIS A 9 -6.65 -9.03 28.91
N GLU A 10 -7.34 -10.18 29.10
CA GLU A 10 -7.84 -10.98 27.98
C GLU A 10 -8.88 -10.24 27.13
N ILE A 11 -9.80 -9.49 27.76
CA ILE A 11 -10.76 -8.65 27.03
C ILE A 11 -10.02 -7.58 26.22
N GLY A 12 -9.04 -6.90 26.83
CA GLY A 12 -8.21 -5.91 26.15
C GLY A 12 -7.48 -6.50 24.95
N LYS A 13 -6.91 -7.70 25.09
CA LYS A 13 -6.25 -8.43 24.00
C LYS A 13 -7.20 -8.76 22.86
N LEU A 14 -8.40 -9.25 23.15
CA LEU A 14 -9.40 -9.53 22.11
C LEU A 14 -9.79 -8.28 21.32
N TYR A 15 -9.92 -7.13 21.99
CA TYR A 15 -10.15 -5.86 21.30
C TYR A 15 -8.95 -5.43 20.45
N CYS A 16 -7.70 -5.66 20.92
CA CYS A 16 -6.51 -5.43 20.10
C CYS A 16 -6.51 -6.29 18.83
N ASP A 17 -6.82 -7.59 18.92
CA ASP A 17 -6.85 -8.50 17.77
C ASP A 17 -7.90 -8.10 16.72
N ARG A 18 -8.95 -7.41 17.16
CA ARG A 18 -10.00 -6.82 16.31
C ARG A 18 -9.63 -5.44 15.76
N GLY A 19 -8.60 -4.78 16.29
CA GLY A 19 -8.24 -3.40 15.96
C GLY A 19 -9.06 -2.33 16.70
N ASP A 20 -9.84 -2.71 17.72
CA ASP A 20 -10.73 -1.82 18.49
C ASP A 20 -9.99 -1.18 19.69
N TYR A 21 -8.98 -0.35 19.44
CA TYR A 21 -8.08 0.14 20.50
C TYR A 21 -8.76 1.05 21.51
N SER A 22 -9.81 1.76 21.10
CA SER A 22 -10.61 2.60 22.01
C SER A 22 -11.32 1.77 23.09
N LEU A 23 -11.65 0.51 22.78
CA LEU A 23 -12.20 -0.45 23.75
C LEU A 23 -11.09 -1.20 24.48
N ALA A 24 -9.96 -1.49 23.82
CA ALA A 24 -8.84 -2.21 24.44
C ALA A 24 -8.14 -1.42 25.56
N LEU A 25 -7.84 -0.15 25.29
CA LEU A 25 -7.00 0.69 26.14
C LEU A 25 -7.48 0.80 27.60
N PRO A 26 -8.76 1.15 27.90
CA PRO A 26 -9.22 1.25 29.29
C PRO A 26 -9.13 -0.08 30.04
N ASN A 27 -9.44 -1.20 29.38
CA ASN A 27 -9.35 -2.54 29.98
C ASN A 27 -7.90 -2.90 30.33
N LEU A 28 -6.95 -2.62 29.44
CA LEU A 28 -5.54 -2.91 29.65
C LEU A 28 -4.91 -2.01 30.72
N GLN A 29 -5.28 -0.73 30.76
CA GLN A 29 -4.83 0.21 31.79
C GLN A 29 -5.33 -0.18 33.17
N GLU A 30 -6.61 -0.57 33.28
CA GLU A 30 -7.18 -1.07 34.54
C GLU A 30 -6.50 -2.37 34.97
N ALA A 31 -6.28 -3.32 34.03
CA ALA A 31 -5.56 -4.56 34.32
C ALA A 31 -4.14 -4.29 34.83
N ALA A 32 -3.40 -3.40 34.18
CA ALA A 32 -2.05 -3.01 34.59
C ALA A 32 -2.05 -2.38 35.99
N ALA A 33 -2.97 -1.47 36.28
CA ALA A 33 -3.09 -0.82 37.58
C ALA A 33 -3.37 -1.83 38.71
N LEU A 34 -4.29 -2.77 38.48
CA LEU A 34 -4.61 -3.83 39.45
C LEU A 34 -3.43 -4.78 39.69
N MET A 35 -2.73 -5.18 38.63
CA MET A 35 -1.54 -6.05 38.75
C MET A 35 -0.38 -5.35 39.45
N LEU A 36 -0.20 -4.06 39.21
CA LEU A 36 0.81 -3.26 39.90
C LEU A 36 0.50 -3.12 41.40
N ALA A 37 -0.76 -2.89 41.76
CA ALA A 37 -1.20 -2.82 43.16
C ALA A 37 -0.95 -4.15 43.92
N GLU A 38 -1.06 -5.28 43.23
CA GLU A 38 -0.74 -6.61 43.77
C GLU A 38 0.76 -6.99 43.64
N LYS A 39 1.63 -6.08 43.18
CA LYS A 39 3.06 -6.32 42.86
C LYS A 39 3.31 -7.50 41.90
N LYS A 40 2.36 -7.79 41.03
CA LYS A 40 2.46 -8.83 39.98
C LYS A 40 3.13 -8.26 38.74
N PHE A 41 4.45 -8.11 38.81
CA PHE A 41 5.23 -7.44 37.78
C PHE A 41 5.16 -8.08 36.39
N ASP A 42 5.13 -9.41 36.27
CA ASP A 42 5.03 -10.08 34.97
C ASP A 42 3.71 -9.74 34.24
N GLY A 43 2.59 -9.83 34.96
CA GLY A 43 1.27 -9.47 34.44
C GLY A 43 1.18 -7.98 34.09
N PHE A 44 1.68 -7.12 34.99
CA PHE A 44 1.78 -5.68 34.75
C PHE A 44 2.55 -5.38 33.46
N LEU A 45 3.72 -5.98 33.27
CA LEU A 45 4.52 -5.79 32.06
C LEU A 45 3.77 -6.25 30.81
N LYS A 46 3.07 -7.39 30.84
CA LYS A 46 2.27 -7.88 29.70
C LYS A 46 1.17 -6.89 29.31
N ALA A 47 0.42 -6.37 30.29
CA ALA A 47 -0.60 -5.36 30.03
C ALA A 47 0.01 -4.05 29.50
N THR A 48 1.07 -3.55 30.14
CA THR A 48 1.76 -2.31 29.75
C THR A 48 2.40 -2.40 28.36
N GLN A 49 2.92 -3.56 27.97
CA GLN A 49 3.42 -3.80 26.61
C GLN A 49 2.33 -3.59 25.54
N MET A 50 1.11 -4.04 25.80
CA MET A 50 -0.02 -3.84 24.88
C MET A 50 -0.46 -2.38 24.84
N VAL A 51 -0.51 -1.71 26.01
CA VAL A 51 -0.79 -0.26 26.09
C VAL A 51 0.24 0.55 25.30
N LEU A 52 1.54 0.27 25.46
CA LEU A 52 2.62 0.91 24.70
C LEU A 52 2.46 0.68 23.19
N ARG A 53 2.07 -0.53 22.78
CA ARG A 53 1.84 -0.85 21.38
C ARG A 53 0.67 -0.06 20.78
N ILE A 54 -0.44 0.08 21.53
CA ILE A 54 -1.59 0.89 21.11
C ILE A 54 -1.17 2.35 20.93
N HIS A 55 -0.51 2.95 21.92
CA HIS A 55 -0.06 4.33 21.83
C HIS A 55 0.94 4.55 20.68
N ALA A 56 1.78 3.57 20.37
CA ALA A 56 2.69 3.62 19.22
C ALA A 56 1.91 3.68 17.89
N GLU A 57 0.89 2.85 17.72
CA GLU A 57 0.06 2.83 16.50
C GLU A 57 -0.84 4.07 16.34
N ARG A 58 -1.18 4.71 17.47
CA ARG A 58 -1.89 5.99 17.52
C ARG A 58 -1.00 7.22 17.37
N GLU A 59 0.33 7.04 17.34
CA GLU A 59 1.32 8.13 17.34
C GLU A 59 1.26 9.02 18.60
N GLU A 60 0.80 8.48 19.74
CA GLU A 60 0.63 9.19 21.02
C GLU A 60 1.94 9.22 21.83
N HIS A 61 2.95 9.92 21.31
CA HIS A 61 4.32 9.89 21.85
C HIS A 61 4.46 10.41 23.29
N GLU A 62 3.60 11.33 23.72
CA GLU A 62 3.61 11.86 25.09
C GLU A 62 3.23 10.79 26.11
N GLU A 63 2.20 10.00 25.84
CA GLU A 63 1.76 8.89 26.70
C GLU A 63 2.83 7.79 26.77
N ILE A 64 3.50 7.49 25.65
CA ILE A 64 4.64 6.57 25.62
C ILE A 64 5.74 7.04 26.57
N ASN A 65 6.08 8.34 26.57
CA ASN A 65 7.12 8.87 27.44
C ASN A 65 6.73 8.76 28.92
N LYS A 66 5.48 9.08 29.28
CA LYS A 66 4.96 8.92 30.65
C LYS A 66 5.09 7.47 31.14
N ILE A 67 4.72 6.51 30.30
CA ILE A 67 4.86 5.08 30.63
C ILE A 67 6.33 4.68 30.78
N LYS A 68 7.22 5.20 29.91
CA LYS A 68 8.67 4.94 30.02
C LYS A 68 9.26 5.49 31.32
N GLU A 69 8.88 6.69 31.73
CA GLU A 69 9.29 7.29 33.01
C GLU A 69 8.77 6.46 34.19
N SER A 70 7.50 6.04 34.16
CA SER A 70 6.92 5.17 35.19
C SER A 70 7.65 3.82 35.28
N LEU A 71 7.97 3.19 34.15
CA LEU A 71 8.75 1.94 34.13
C LEU A 71 10.16 2.16 34.70
N HIS A 72 10.80 3.28 34.39
CA HIS A 72 12.12 3.62 34.93
C HIS A 72 12.09 3.82 36.45
N ASP A 73 11.10 4.53 36.96
CA ASP A 73 10.89 4.70 38.40
C ASP A 73 10.68 3.36 39.12
N LEU A 74 9.90 2.45 38.53
CA LEU A 74 9.68 1.10 39.09
C LEU A 74 10.96 0.26 39.10
N VAL A 75 11.80 0.38 38.06
CA VAL A 75 13.11 -0.30 38.02
C VAL A 75 14.00 0.19 39.16
N ILE A 76 14.05 1.50 39.41
CA ILE A 76 14.93 2.09 40.45
C ILE A 76 14.38 1.84 41.85
N ARG A 77 13.09 2.09 42.08
CA ARG A 77 12.50 2.14 43.43
C ARG A 77 12.01 0.78 43.92
N GLU A 78 11.44 -0.02 43.03
CA GLU A 78 10.81 -1.31 43.38
C GLU A 78 11.62 -2.52 42.89
N GLY A 79 12.75 -2.29 42.20
CA GLY A 79 13.60 -3.36 41.69
C GLY A 79 12.96 -4.17 40.55
N LEU A 80 12.03 -3.56 39.80
CA LEU A 80 11.41 -4.20 38.64
C LEU A 80 12.47 -4.53 37.58
N GLU A 81 12.52 -5.78 37.12
CA GLU A 81 13.34 -6.18 35.98
C GLU A 81 12.52 -6.18 34.68
N LEU A 82 13.02 -5.49 33.65
CA LEU A 82 12.37 -5.48 32.34
C LEU A 82 12.78 -6.71 31.55
N ASN A 83 11.79 -7.48 31.09
CA ASN A 83 12.02 -8.64 30.23
C ASN A 83 12.31 -8.27 28.77
N ALA A 84 12.78 -9.26 27.99
CA ALA A 84 13.12 -9.10 26.58
C ALA A 84 11.98 -8.49 25.74
N LYS A 85 10.73 -8.91 25.99
CA LYS A 85 9.56 -8.44 25.25
C LYS A 85 9.28 -6.95 25.51
N THR A 86 9.49 -6.46 26.73
CA THR A 86 9.40 -5.03 27.04
C THR A 86 10.40 -4.23 26.21
N TYR A 87 11.65 -4.67 26.13
CA TYR A 87 12.65 -3.99 25.28
C TYR A 87 12.28 -4.02 23.80
N TYR A 88 11.74 -5.12 23.29
CA TYR A 88 11.22 -5.19 21.92
C TYR A 88 10.10 -4.18 21.66
N ILE A 89 9.16 -4.03 22.58
CA ILE A 89 8.07 -3.04 22.46
C ILE A 89 8.61 -1.61 22.55
N LEU A 90 9.57 -1.31 23.43
CA LEU A 90 10.22 -0.01 23.48
C LEU A 90 10.98 0.32 22.18
N GLY A 91 11.63 -0.68 21.57
CA GLY A 91 12.24 -0.57 20.25
C GLY A 91 11.21 -0.29 19.17
N THR A 92 10.05 -0.95 19.21
CA THR A 92 8.92 -0.67 18.32
C THR A 92 8.44 0.78 18.49
N CYS A 93 8.24 1.27 19.72
CA CYS A 93 7.86 2.66 19.95
C CYS A 93 8.88 3.65 19.35
N ALA A 94 10.18 3.34 19.44
CA ALA A 94 11.24 4.13 18.81
C ALA A 94 11.14 4.12 17.28
N VAL A 95 10.78 2.98 16.66
CA VAL A 95 10.51 2.88 15.21
C VAL A 95 9.39 3.83 14.79
N TYR A 96 8.23 3.83 15.49
CA TYR A 96 7.11 4.72 15.17
C TYR A 96 7.49 6.21 15.32
N LYS A 97 8.42 6.53 16.22
CA LYS A 97 8.96 7.89 16.40
C LYS A 97 10.06 8.25 15.37
N GLY A 98 10.47 7.31 14.52
CA GLY A 98 11.55 7.53 13.54
C GLY A 98 12.98 7.45 14.12
N GLN A 99 13.15 6.96 15.35
CA GLN A 99 14.43 6.93 16.06
C GLN A 99 15.17 5.61 15.82
N ALA A 100 15.83 5.49 14.66
CA ALA A 100 16.42 4.23 14.21
C ALA A 100 17.54 3.69 15.13
N ASP A 101 18.43 4.56 15.63
CA ASP A 101 19.54 4.15 16.50
C ASP A 101 19.05 3.67 17.88
N SER A 102 18.06 4.38 18.44
CA SER A 102 17.43 3.97 19.69
C SER A 102 16.68 2.65 19.55
N ALA A 103 15.98 2.46 18.42
CA ALA A 103 15.31 1.19 18.12
C ALA A 103 16.30 0.04 18.06
N GLU A 104 17.42 0.20 17.34
CA GLU A 104 18.48 -0.81 17.27
C GLU A 104 19.02 -1.18 18.65
N ALA A 105 19.31 -0.18 19.50
CA ALA A 105 19.81 -0.42 20.85
C ALA A 105 18.81 -1.24 21.70
N TYR A 106 17.52 -0.92 21.63
CA TYR A 106 16.48 -1.68 22.31
C TYR A 106 16.34 -3.11 21.78
N PHE A 107 16.35 -3.32 20.46
CA PHE A 107 16.27 -4.66 19.88
C PHE A 107 17.49 -5.51 20.18
N LYS A 108 18.70 -4.94 20.18
CA LYS A 108 19.92 -5.62 20.65
C LYS A 108 19.80 -6.05 22.11
N LYS A 109 19.25 -5.20 22.97
CA LYS A 109 19.02 -5.55 24.38
C LYS A 109 18.00 -6.67 24.53
N SER A 110 16.91 -6.62 23.78
CA SER A 110 15.90 -7.69 23.72
C SER A 110 16.52 -9.02 23.28
N LEU A 111 17.36 -9.00 22.24
CA LEU A 111 18.07 -10.17 21.75
C LEU A 111 19.04 -10.75 22.79
N GLU A 112 19.84 -9.89 23.44
CA GLU A 112 20.79 -10.29 24.49
C GLU A 112 20.09 -11.06 25.62
N ILE A 113 18.97 -10.54 26.12
CA ILE A 113 18.19 -11.18 27.19
C ILE A 113 17.59 -12.49 26.69
N SER A 114 16.98 -12.48 25.49
CA SER A 114 16.34 -13.68 24.93
C SER A 114 17.32 -14.82 24.66
N LEU A 115 18.56 -14.52 24.30
CA LEU A 115 19.63 -15.51 24.11
C LEU A 115 20.11 -16.10 25.45
N LYS A 116 20.18 -15.30 26.51
CA LYS A 116 20.52 -15.79 27.85
C LYS A 116 19.45 -16.72 28.40
N ASP A 117 18.18 -16.41 28.12
CA ASP A 117 17.03 -17.16 28.60
C ASP A 117 16.61 -18.32 27.67
N ASP A 118 17.32 -18.53 26.55
CA ASP A 118 17.00 -19.49 25.47
C ASP A 118 15.53 -19.40 24.97
N HIS A 119 14.96 -18.20 24.98
CA HIS A 119 13.56 -17.99 24.61
C HIS A 119 13.41 -17.72 23.11
N LYS A 120 13.33 -18.81 22.32
CA LYS A 120 13.32 -18.81 20.84
C LYS A 120 12.35 -17.82 20.18
N GLU A 121 11.12 -17.70 20.67
CA GLU A 121 10.14 -16.75 20.12
C GLU A 121 10.58 -15.28 20.30
N ASN A 122 11.14 -14.92 21.46
CA ASN A 122 11.61 -13.57 21.72
C ASN A 122 12.88 -13.26 20.89
N ILE A 123 13.74 -14.25 20.66
CA ILE A 123 14.87 -14.15 19.73
C ILE A 123 14.35 -13.75 18.34
N CYS A 124 13.31 -14.44 17.84
CA CYS A 124 12.75 -14.18 16.52
C CYS A 124 12.14 -12.76 16.43
N HIS A 125 11.40 -12.32 17.46
CA HIS A 125 10.91 -10.94 17.52
C HIS A 125 12.03 -9.90 17.52
N ALA A 126 13.11 -10.14 18.28
CA ALA A 126 14.24 -9.23 18.33
C ALA A 126 14.98 -9.14 16.98
N ILE A 127 15.18 -10.27 16.28
CA ILE A 127 15.75 -10.31 14.92
C ILE A 127 14.85 -9.55 13.94
N LEU A 128 13.53 -9.75 14.01
CA LEU A 128 12.59 -8.98 13.20
C LEU A 128 12.73 -7.47 13.47
N GLY A 129 12.80 -7.06 14.73
CA GLY A 129 13.04 -5.66 15.11
C GLY A 129 14.33 -5.10 14.54
N LEU A 130 15.43 -5.85 14.61
CA LEU A 130 16.72 -5.45 14.02
C LEU A 130 16.62 -5.27 12.51
N SER A 131 15.92 -6.15 11.79
CA SER A 131 15.71 -5.99 10.35
C SER A 131 15.02 -4.65 10.02
N ILE A 132 14.02 -4.26 10.82
CA ILE A 132 13.30 -2.99 10.67
C ILE A 132 14.21 -1.79 10.96
N ALA A 133 14.99 -1.84 12.05
CA ALA A 133 15.93 -0.78 12.39
C ALA A 133 17.02 -0.61 11.32
N TYR A 134 17.59 -1.70 10.81
CA TYR A 134 18.57 -1.67 9.72
C TYR A 134 17.98 -1.12 8.42
N ARG A 135 16.73 -1.45 8.09
CA ARG A 135 16.02 -0.84 6.96
C ARG A 135 15.89 0.68 7.13
N MET A 136 15.48 1.16 8.31
CA MET A 136 15.36 2.60 8.59
C MET A 136 16.70 3.34 8.45
N GLN A 137 17.81 2.67 8.75
CA GLN A 137 19.18 3.18 8.56
C GLN A 137 19.71 2.97 7.13
N GLN A 138 18.90 2.48 6.21
CA GLN A 138 19.26 2.14 4.82
C GLN A 138 20.36 1.07 4.70
N LYS A 139 20.58 0.28 5.75
CA LYS A 139 21.52 -0.85 5.78
C LYS A 139 20.84 -2.12 5.24
N TYR A 140 20.42 -2.09 3.97
CA TYR A 140 19.56 -3.12 3.39
C TYR A 140 20.18 -4.53 3.38
N GLU A 141 21.48 -4.65 3.17
CA GLU A 141 22.17 -5.95 3.20
C GLU A 141 22.09 -6.62 4.58
N LEU A 142 22.30 -5.85 5.64
CA LEU A 142 22.15 -6.33 7.02
C LEU A 142 20.69 -6.67 7.32
N ALA A 143 19.75 -5.83 6.88
CA ALA A 143 18.32 -6.08 7.07
C ALA A 143 17.88 -7.41 6.40
N LEU A 144 18.30 -7.66 5.16
CA LEU A 144 18.01 -8.91 4.44
C LEU A 144 18.68 -10.12 5.09
N LYS A 145 19.90 -9.96 5.63
CA LYS A 145 20.57 -11.01 6.40
C LYS A 145 19.77 -11.39 7.64
N GLU A 146 19.24 -10.43 8.38
CA GLU A 146 18.40 -10.72 9.54
C GLU A 146 17.07 -11.39 9.16
N ILE A 147 16.45 -10.98 8.05
CA ILE A 147 15.26 -11.67 7.51
C ILE A 147 15.59 -13.12 7.15
N TYR A 148 16.73 -13.38 6.52
CA TYR A 148 17.17 -14.73 6.20
C TYR A 148 17.36 -15.58 7.47
N ASN A 149 18.06 -15.05 8.47
CA ASN A 149 18.25 -15.70 9.76
C ASN A 149 16.90 -16.03 10.42
N LEU A 150 15.98 -15.06 10.45
CA LEU A 150 14.64 -15.23 11.00
C LEU A 150 13.86 -16.35 10.29
N ASN A 151 13.92 -16.39 8.96
CA ASN A 151 13.20 -17.41 8.18
C ASN A 151 13.75 -18.82 8.44
N ILE A 152 15.03 -18.99 8.78
CA ILE A 152 15.57 -20.29 9.21
C ILE A 152 14.89 -20.75 10.50
N PHE A 153 14.73 -19.87 11.50
CA PHE A 153 14.03 -20.23 12.73
C PHE A 153 12.57 -20.60 12.47
N LEU A 154 11.89 -19.84 11.60
CA LEU A 154 10.47 -20.04 11.28
C LEU A 154 10.18 -21.27 10.43
N GLN A 155 11.19 -21.97 9.90
CA GLN A 155 11.01 -23.31 9.33
C GLN A 155 10.74 -24.37 10.39
N VAL A 156 11.18 -24.14 11.63
CA VAL A 156 11.06 -25.09 12.74
C VAL A 156 10.04 -24.60 13.78
N LEU A 157 9.84 -23.29 13.89
CA LEU A 157 8.88 -22.66 14.80
C LEU A 157 7.58 -22.33 14.06
N ASP A 158 6.48 -22.95 14.46
CA ASP A 158 5.16 -22.65 13.90
C ASP A 158 4.55 -21.42 14.58
N ILE A 159 4.93 -20.23 14.08
CA ILE A 159 4.40 -18.94 14.54
C ILE A 159 3.94 -18.15 13.31
N PRO A 160 2.71 -18.39 12.82
CA PRO A 160 2.20 -17.78 11.59
C PRO A 160 2.23 -16.25 11.59
N GLU A 161 1.89 -15.62 12.71
CA GLU A 161 1.91 -14.15 12.85
C GLU A 161 3.30 -13.58 12.58
N LEU A 162 4.34 -14.29 13.03
CA LEU A 162 5.71 -13.86 12.88
C LEU A 162 6.26 -14.12 11.46
N ARG A 163 5.79 -15.17 10.79
CA ARG A 163 6.05 -15.41 9.36
C ARG A 163 5.50 -14.28 8.51
N ILE A 164 4.26 -13.86 8.75
CA ILE A 164 3.65 -12.73 8.03
C ILE A 164 4.39 -11.42 8.34
N ALA A 165 4.77 -11.19 9.60
CA ALA A 165 5.52 -10.00 9.97
C ALA A 165 6.92 -9.96 9.31
N SER A 166 7.60 -11.10 9.23
CA SER A 166 8.87 -11.27 8.50
C SER A 166 8.70 -10.97 7.01
N ALA A 167 7.70 -11.57 6.36
CA ALA A 167 7.39 -11.36 4.95
C ALA A 167 7.07 -9.88 4.66
N ASN A 168 6.30 -9.22 5.53
CA ASN A 168 5.99 -7.80 5.42
C ASN A 168 7.26 -6.92 5.54
N SER A 169 8.14 -7.21 6.51
CA SER A 169 9.42 -6.49 6.64
C SER A 169 10.30 -6.70 5.40
N ASN A 170 10.38 -7.92 4.87
CA ASN A 170 11.09 -8.24 3.63
C ASN A 170 10.53 -7.46 2.43
N ALA A 171 9.21 -7.46 2.25
CA ALA A 171 8.56 -6.71 1.18
C ALA A 171 8.85 -5.21 1.27
N ARG A 172 8.88 -4.63 2.48
CA ARG A 172 9.27 -3.23 2.68
C ARG A 172 10.74 -2.96 2.27
N ILE A 173 11.66 -3.87 2.57
CA ILE A 173 13.06 -3.75 2.12
C ILE A 173 13.14 -3.85 0.59
N LEU A 174 12.40 -4.77 -0.03
CA LEU A 174 12.34 -4.92 -1.48
C LEU A 174 11.75 -3.69 -2.18
N MET A 175 10.75 -3.05 -1.56
CA MET A 175 10.18 -1.78 -2.01
C MET A 175 11.23 -0.67 -2.00
N ASP A 176 12.02 -0.53 -0.93
CA ASP A 176 13.11 0.46 -0.85
C ASP A 176 14.19 0.20 -1.94
N LEU A 177 14.39 -1.06 -2.32
CA LEU A 177 15.27 -1.49 -3.41
C LEU A 177 14.63 -1.43 -4.81
N LYS A 178 13.39 -0.92 -4.92
CA LYS A 178 12.61 -0.83 -6.17
C LYS A 178 12.32 -2.19 -6.84
N LYS A 179 12.35 -3.28 -6.07
CA LYS A 179 12.03 -4.64 -6.53
C LYS A 179 10.55 -4.96 -6.28
N PHE A 180 9.67 -4.19 -6.92
CA PHE A 180 8.24 -4.18 -6.60
C PHE A 180 7.52 -5.50 -6.90
N GLU A 181 7.85 -6.18 -8.00
CA GLU A 181 7.26 -7.49 -8.33
C GLU A 181 7.59 -8.54 -7.25
N GLN A 182 8.86 -8.60 -6.83
CA GLN A 182 9.29 -9.51 -5.75
C GLN A 182 8.63 -9.17 -4.42
N ALA A 183 8.47 -7.87 -4.11
CA ALA A 183 7.75 -7.43 -2.92
C ALA A 183 6.28 -7.90 -2.96
N LEU A 184 5.63 -7.79 -4.12
CA LEU A 184 4.24 -8.22 -4.30
C LEU A 184 4.09 -9.74 -4.12
N ASP A 185 4.98 -10.53 -4.71
CA ASP A 185 4.97 -12.00 -4.56
C ASP A 185 5.11 -12.43 -3.10
N VAL A 186 6.02 -11.80 -2.35
CA VAL A 186 6.22 -12.06 -0.92
C VAL A 186 4.95 -11.72 -0.12
N LEU A 187 4.30 -10.60 -0.42
CA LEU A 187 3.07 -10.19 0.27
C LEU A 187 1.90 -11.12 -0.06
N TRP A 188 1.78 -11.62 -1.29
CA TRP A 188 0.76 -12.60 -1.66
C TRP A 188 0.95 -13.93 -0.92
N GLY A 189 2.18 -14.41 -0.81
CA GLY A 189 2.49 -15.58 0.00
C GLY A 189 2.05 -15.41 1.46
N ALA A 190 2.33 -14.24 2.05
CA ALA A 190 1.88 -13.90 3.39
C ALA A 190 0.34 -13.79 3.50
N TYR A 191 -0.34 -13.37 2.43
CA TYR A 191 -1.80 -13.18 2.44
C TYR A 191 -2.54 -14.52 2.45
N GLU A 192 -1.97 -15.54 1.83
CA GLU A 192 -2.48 -16.90 1.93
C GLU A 192 -2.36 -17.45 3.37
N GLU A 193 -1.27 -17.14 4.07
CA GLU A 193 -1.09 -17.53 5.48
C GLU A 193 -2.06 -16.79 6.42
N VAL A 194 -2.48 -15.56 6.11
CA VAL A 194 -3.46 -14.83 6.93
C VAL A 194 -4.75 -15.63 7.15
N LYS A 195 -5.15 -16.48 6.20
CA LYS A 195 -6.37 -17.32 6.31
C LYS A 195 -6.34 -18.26 7.51
N THR A 196 -5.16 -18.60 8.03
CA THR A 196 -5.02 -19.48 9.20
C THR A 196 -5.05 -18.72 10.52
N ILE A 197 -5.06 -17.38 10.49
CA ILE A 197 -4.95 -16.51 11.66
C ILE A 197 -6.27 -15.77 11.89
N LYS A 198 -6.66 -15.63 13.16
CA LYS A 198 -7.86 -14.87 13.56
C LYS A 198 -7.49 -13.46 14.05
N ASN A 199 -6.70 -12.73 13.25
CA ASN A 199 -6.28 -11.37 13.57
C ASN A 199 -6.63 -10.42 12.40
N LEU A 200 -7.59 -9.54 12.64
CA LEU A 200 -8.09 -8.62 11.63
C LEU A 200 -7.06 -7.52 11.33
N GLY A 201 -6.35 -7.05 12.35
CA GLY A 201 -5.30 -6.03 12.20
C GLY A 201 -4.22 -6.43 11.21
N ILE A 202 -3.68 -7.66 11.32
CA ILE A 202 -2.68 -8.19 10.39
C ILE A 202 -3.22 -8.23 8.96
N SER A 203 -4.47 -8.68 8.79
CA SER A 203 -5.14 -8.75 7.49
C SER A 203 -5.23 -7.38 6.81
N ILE A 204 -5.62 -6.36 7.58
CA ILE A 204 -5.72 -4.97 7.11
C ILE A 204 -4.35 -4.40 6.73
N TYR A 205 -3.35 -4.58 7.58
CA TYR A 205 -1.97 -4.15 7.29
C TYR A 205 -1.46 -4.75 5.99
N LEU A 206 -1.70 -6.04 5.77
CA LEU A 206 -1.21 -6.73 4.60
C LEU A 206 -1.91 -6.25 3.32
N MET A 207 -3.24 -6.08 3.35
CA MET A 207 -4.00 -5.49 2.25
C MET A 207 -3.51 -4.07 1.91
N ALA A 208 -3.24 -3.24 2.93
CA ALA A 208 -2.68 -1.92 2.73
C ALA A 208 -1.31 -1.97 2.04
N ASN A 209 -0.42 -2.87 2.47
CA ASN A 209 0.91 -3.02 1.88
C ASN A 209 0.83 -3.51 0.42
N ILE A 210 -0.03 -4.48 0.11
CA ILE A 210 -0.30 -4.92 -1.26
C ILE A 210 -0.76 -3.74 -2.12
N GLY A 211 -1.71 -2.95 -1.63
CA GLY A 211 -2.18 -1.74 -2.30
C GLY A 211 -1.08 -0.72 -2.59
N ILE A 212 -0.17 -0.52 -1.63
CA ILE A 212 1.00 0.36 -1.79
C ILE A 212 1.97 -0.18 -2.85
N VAL A 213 2.27 -1.48 -2.86
CA VAL A 213 3.16 -2.07 -3.88
C VAL A 213 2.55 -1.97 -5.27
N LEU A 214 1.24 -2.22 -5.39
CA LEU A 214 0.50 -2.08 -6.65
C LEU A 214 0.51 -0.64 -7.17
N PHE A 215 0.48 0.34 -6.28
CA PHE A 215 0.63 1.75 -6.63
C PHE A 215 2.00 2.01 -7.28
N GLU A 216 3.08 1.55 -6.66
CA GLU A 216 4.45 1.72 -7.19
C GLU A 216 4.67 0.97 -8.51
N LEU A 217 3.98 -0.16 -8.72
CA LEU A 217 3.94 -0.88 -10.00
C LEU A 217 3.15 -0.16 -11.11
N GLY A 218 2.45 0.94 -10.79
CA GLY A 218 1.59 1.65 -11.73
C GLY A 218 0.22 0.99 -11.97
N GLN A 219 -0.13 -0.07 -11.23
CA GLN A 219 -1.42 -0.76 -11.33
C GLN A 219 -2.49 -0.01 -10.51
N LYS A 220 -2.79 1.23 -10.94
CA LYS A 220 -3.59 2.21 -10.18
C LYS A 220 -4.98 1.73 -9.79
N ASP A 221 -5.69 1.03 -10.68
CA ASP A 221 -7.05 0.53 -10.41
C ASP A 221 -7.04 -0.53 -9.30
N ALA A 222 -6.12 -1.49 -9.38
CA ALA A 222 -5.95 -2.51 -8.36
C ALA A 222 -5.49 -1.91 -7.03
N ALA A 223 -4.51 -0.99 -7.07
CA ALA A 223 -4.05 -0.25 -5.90
C ALA A 223 -5.20 0.46 -5.20
N LYS A 224 -6.04 1.18 -5.95
CA LYS A 224 -7.21 1.90 -5.42
C LYS A 224 -8.18 0.96 -4.72
N ILE A 225 -8.41 -0.25 -5.23
CA ILE A 225 -9.28 -1.24 -4.59
C ILE A 225 -8.71 -1.66 -3.23
N TYR A 226 -7.47 -2.14 -3.18
CA TYR A 226 -6.85 -2.63 -1.94
C TYR A 226 -6.72 -1.53 -0.88
N LEU A 227 -6.29 -0.33 -1.29
CA LEU A 227 -6.16 0.82 -0.40
C LEU A 227 -7.51 1.28 0.15
N ASN A 228 -8.58 1.29 -0.65
CA ASN A 228 -9.92 1.63 -0.17
C ASN A 228 -10.48 0.58 0.80
N LEU A 229 -10.27 -0.71 0.51
CA LEU A 229 -10.67 -1.79 1.41
C LEU A 229 -9.96 -1.67 2.76
N ALA A 230 -8.65 -1.42 2.75
CA ALA A 230 -7.88 -1.18 3.97
C ALA A 230 -8.40 0.05 4.72
N ALA A 231 -8.53 1.21 4.04
CA ALA A 231 -8.98 2.45 4.66
C ALA A 231 -10.37 2.34 5.31
N LYS A 232 -11.30 1.63 4.67
CA LYS A 232 -12.66 1.41 5.19
C LYS A 232 -12.70 0.41 6.36
N SER A 233 -11.70 -0.45 6.48
CA SER A 233 -11.61 -1.46 7.54
C SER A 233 -10.89 -0.95 8.79
N ILE A 234 -10.16 0.17 8.68
CA ILE A 234 -9.45 0.79 9.81
C ILE A 234 -10.41 1.71 10.57
N ASP A 235 -10.55 1.50 11.88
CA ASP A 235 -11.14 2.49 12.77
C ASP A 235 -10.21 3.72 12.85
N PRO A 236 -10.67 4.93 12.45
CA PRO A 236 -9.87 6.14 12.48
C PRO A 236 -9.33 6.53 13.85
N SER A 237 -9.96 6.05 14.94
CA SER A 237 -9.49 6.33 16.31
C SER A 237 -8.44 5.31 16.80
N SER A 238 -8.22 4.23 16.06
CA SER A 238 -7.40 3.11 16.51
C SER A 238 -6.04 3.07 15.82
N ASN A 239 -5.97 3.10 14.48
CA ASN A 239 -4.68 2.98 13.77
C ASN A 239 -4.36 4.20 12.88
N ASN A 240 -3.94 5.28 13.54
CA ASN A 240 -3.63 6.56 12.89
C ASN A 240 -2.50 6.41 11.87
N PHE A 241 -1.43 5.71 12.26
CA PHE A 241 -0.24 5.55 11.42
C PHE A 241 -0.57 4.87 10.09
N LEU A 242 -1.26 3.73 10.11
CA LEU A 242 -1.60 3.00 8.89
C LEU A 242 -2.60 3.80 8.04
N LEU A 243 -3.63 4.37 8.67
CA LEU A 243 -4.65 5.13 7.95
C LEU A 243 -4.07 6.35 7.24
N LYS A 244 -3.19 7.10 7.91
CA LYS A 244 -2.47 8.25 7.33
C LYS A 244 -1.65 7.83 6.12
N ASN A 245 -0.94 6.71 6.23
CA ASN A 245 -0.13 6.19 5.13
C ASN A 245 -1.00 5.79 3.92
N VAL A 246 -2.07 5.03 4.15
CA VAL A 246 -3.03 4.63 3.10
C VAL A 246 -3.69 5.84 2.45
N LYS A 247 -4.12 6.83 3.24
CA LYS A 247 -4.73 8.08 2.73
C LYS A 247 -3.79 8.86 1.84
N ASN A 248 -2.50 8.98 2.20
CA ASN A 248 -1.51 9.65 1.35
C ASN A 248 -1.42 9.00 -0.05
N TYR A 249 -1.44 7.67 -0.14
CA TYR A 249 -1.43 6.98 -1.44
C TYR A 249 -2.76 7.14 -2.20
N LEU A 250 -3.91 7.14 -1.50
CA LEU A 250 -5.21 7.41 -2.12
C LEU A 250 -5.30 8.84 -2.66
N GLU A 251 -4.83 9.82 -1.90
CA GLU A 251 -4.74 11.22 -2.33
C GLU A 251 -3.82 11.37 -3.54
N GLN A 252 -2.68 10.66 -3.59
CA GLN A 252 -1.83 10.64 -4.79
C GLN A 252 -2.48 9.97 -5.99
N LEU A 253 -3.32 8.96 -5.79
CA LEU A 253 -4.12 8.34 -6.85
C LEU A 253 -5.19 9.28 -7.39
N ASP A 254 -5.81 10.07 -6.50
CA ASP A 254 -6.86 11.03 -6.85
C ASP A 254 -6.27 12.34 -7.43
N ASN A 255 -5.12 12.81 -6.93
CA ASN A 255 -4.40 14.00 -7.42
C ASN A 255 -3.59 13.75 -8.69
N ASN A 256 -3.14 12.50 -8.94
CA ASN A 256 -2.71 12.08 -10.28
C ASN A 256 -3.91 11.77 -11.20
N GLY A 257 -5.13 12.13 -10.78
CA GLY A 257 -6.25 12.40 -11.66
C GLY A 257 -5.99 13.64 -12.50
N GLY A 258 -4.99 13.56 -13.39
CA GLY A 258 -4.89 14.44 -14.55
C GLY A 258 -6.10 14.17 -15.44
N SER A 259 -7.23 14.78 -15.11
CA SER A 259 -8.57 14.53 -15.66
C SER A 259 -8.99 13.04 -15.59
N ASP A 260 -10.26 12.77 -15.32
CA ASP A 260 -10.85 11.45 -15.58
C ASP A 260 -10.85 11.12 -17.10
N THR A 261 -10.27 11.98 -17.92
CA THR A 261 -10.20 11.88 -19.37
C THR A 261 -9.03 10.98 -19.78
N ASP A 262 -9.30 10.04 -20.69
CA ASP A 262 -8.29 9.20 -21.34
C ASP A 262 -7.56 9.95 -22.46
N LEU A 263 -8.28 10.82 -23.17
CA LEU A 263 -7.82 11.61 -24.31
C LEU A 263 -8.35 13.05 -24.22
N VAL A 264 -7.47 14.05 -24.19
CA VAL A 264 -7.86 15.46 -24.36
C VAL A 264 -7.54 15.86 -25.79
N PHE A 265 -8.55 16.28 -26.54
CA PHE A 265 -8.38 16.75 -27.92
C PHE A 265 -8.31 18.27 -27.94
N ASP A 266 -7.17 18.80 -28.35
CA ASP A 266 -6.95 20.22 -28.58
C ASP A 266 -7.38 20.55 -30.02
N LEU A 267 -8.57 21.15 -30.14
CA LEU A 267 -9.17 21.48 -31.44
C LEU A 267 -8.37 22.55 -32.19
N GLU A 268 -7.69 23.45 -31.48
CA GLU A 268 -6.93 24.55 -32.07
C GLU A 268 -5.58 24.07 -32.59
N ASN A 269 -4.84 23.34 -31.75
CA ASN A 269 -3.47 22.91 -32.07
C ASN A 269 -3.39 21.58 -32.80
N HIS A 270 -4.53 20.96 -33.15
CA HIS A 270 -4.57 19.67 -33.86
C HIS A 270 -3.76 18.58 -33.15
N ALA A 271 -3.69 18.67 -31.82
CA ALA A 271 -2.88 17.83 -30.95
C ALA A 271 -3.78 17.07 -29.97
N ILE A 272 -3.27 15.96 -29.48
CA ILE A 272 -3.99 15.12 -28.52
C ILE A 272 -3.09 14.90 -27.33
N ILE A 273 -3.65 14.97 -26.13
CA ILE A 273 -2.94 14.59 -24.92
C ILE A 273 -3.56 13.28 -24.46
N GLU A 274 -2.80 12.20 -24.56
CA GLU A 274 -3.20 10.89 -24.03
C GLU A 274 -2.60 10.73 -22.64
N ARG A 275 -3.37 10.15 -21.72
CA ARG A 275 -3.03 10.08 -20.28
C ARG A 275 -1.63 9.53 -19.99
N SER A 276 -1.21 8.50 -20.71
CA SER A 276 0.05 7.77 -20.49
C SER A 276 1.16 8.16 -21.47
N LEU A 277 0.82 8.48 -22.71
CA LEU A 277 1.75 8.82 -23.79
C LEU A 277 2.10 10.31 -23.83
N GLY A 278 1.31 11.16 -23.15
CA GLY A 278 1.47 12.61 -23.16
C GLY A 278 0.97 13.26 -24.45
N LYS A 279 1.57 14.40 -24.83
CA LYS A 279 1.17 15.14 -26.03
C LYS A 279 1.62 14.43 -27.31
N ILE A 280 0.65 14.08 -28.14
CA ILE A 280 0.78 13.48 -29.47
C ILE A 280 0.48 14.55 -30.51
N ASP A 281 1.49 14.84 -31.33
CA ASP A 281 1.39 15.77 -32.45
C ASP A 281 1.30 15.00 -33.78
N PHE A 282 0.23 15.25 -34.54
CA PHE A 282 0.00 14.61 -35.83
C PHE A 282 0.80 15.24 -36.96
N LYS A 283 1.42 16.42 -36.75
CA LYS A 283 2.18 17.18 -37.75
C LYS A 283 1.37 17.28 -39.06
N ASN A 284 1.92 16.80 -40.18
CA ASN A 284 1.27 16.83 -41.49
C ASN A 284 0.42 15.58 -41.81
N GLN A 285 0.04 14.77 -40.81
CA GLN A 285 -0.71 13.53 -41.01
C GLN A 285 -2.23 13.75 -40.93
N PHE A 286 -2.77 14.63 -41.77
CA PHE A 286 -4.17 15.08 -41.74
C PHE A 286 -5.19 13.94 -41.78
N ILE A 287 -4.95 12.89 -42.58
CA ILE A 287 -5.86 11.74 -42.68
C ILE A 287 -6.02 11.01 -41.34
N LEU A 288 -4.94 10.86 -40.56
CA LEU A 288 -5.01 10.19 -39.25
C LEU A 288 -5.81 11.02 -38.26
N LEU A 289 -5.63 12.34 -38.32
CA LEU A 289 -6.33 13.29 -37.47
C LEU A 289 -7.82 13.35 -37.81
N ASP A 290 -8.18 13.44 -39.09
CA ASP A 290 -9.56 13.46 -39.56
C ASP A 290 -10.29 12.17 -39.21
N LEU A 291 -9.61 11.02 -39.36
CA LEU A 291 -10.12 9.73 -38.94
C LEU A 291 -10.40 9.69 -37.43
N LEU A 292 -9.48 10.22 -36.61
CA LEU A 292 -9.66 10.27 -35.17
C LEU A 292 -10.76 11.26 -34.75
N LYS A 293 -10.85 12.44 -35.39
CA LYS A 293 -11.94 13.40 -35.18
C LYS A 293 -13.30 12.74 -35.44
N LEU A 294 -13.44 12.02 -36.55
CA LEU A 294 -14.68 11.30 -36.90
C LEU A 294 -15.09 10.31 -35.80
N PHE A 295 -14.13 9.56 -35.28
CA PHE A 295 -14.34 8.58 -34.20
C PHE A 295 -14.69 9.24 -32.85
N ILE A 296 -14.03 10.35 -32.50
CA ILE A 296 -14.28 11.07 -31.25
C ILE A 296 -15.66 11.74 -31.26
N SER A 297 -16.05 12.34 -32.38
CA SER A 297 -17.36 12.99 -32.53
C SER A 297 -18.53 12.00 -32.43
N ASN A 298 -18.29 10.71 -32.69
CA ASN A 298 -19.34 9.68 -32.74
C ASN A 298 -18.93 8.43 -31.95
N LYS A 299 -18.62 8.60 -30.66
CA LYS A 299 -18.12 7.50 -29.81
C LYS A 299 -19.08 6.31 -29.79
N GLY A 300 -18.54 5.10 -29.95
CA GLY A 300 -19.31 3.86 -29.96
C GLY A 300 -20.06 3.57 -31.28
N GLN A 301 -20.11 4.51 -32.23
CA GLN A 301 -20.69 4.27 -33.54
C GLN A 301 -19.75 3.45 -34.42
N ILE A 302 -20.28 2.42 -35.07
CA ILE A 302 -19.55 1.61 -36.04
C ILE A 302 -19.59 2.30 -37.40
N PHE A 303 -18.43 2.65 -37.92
CA PHE A 303 -18.28 3.19 -39.27
C PHE A 303 -17.86 2.09 -40.24
N SER A 304 -18.61 1.94 -41.33
CA SER A 304 -18.26 0.99 -42.38
C SER A 304 -17.03 1.47 -43.17
N LYS A 305 -16.37 0.55 -43.86
CA LYS A 305 -15.19 0.89 -44.67
C LYS A 305 -15.52 1.86 -45.80
N GLU A 306 -16.68 1.66 -46.42
CA GLU A 306 -17.26 2.53 -47.46
C GLU A 306 -17.38 3.95 -46.90
N TYR A 307 -18.05 4.10 -45.76
CA TYR A 307 -18.28 5.39 -45.12
C TYR A 307 -16.96 6.11 -44.78
N LEU A 308 -15.99 5.39 -44.20
CA LEU A 308 -14.68 5.94 -43.87
C LEU A 308 -13.98 6.51 -45.12
N VAL A 309 -14.04 5.81 -46.25
CA VAL A 309 -13.39 6.24 -47.50
C VAL A 309 -14.05 7.47 -48.09
N GLU A 310 -15.38 7.52 -48.13
CA GLU A 310 -16.13 8.66 -48.63
C GLU A 310 -15.93 9.91 -47.76
N HIS A 311 -15.87 9.76 -46.44
CA HIS A 311 -15.87 10.91 -45.52
C HIS A 311 -14.46 11.38 -45.11
N VAL A 312 -13.48 10.47 -44.99
CA VAL A 312 -12.10 10.82 -44.61
C VAL A 312 -11.23 11.01 -45.85
N TRP A 313 -11.35 10.15 -46.87
CA TRP A 313 -10.53 10.24 -48.08
C TRP A 313 -11.21 10.99 -49.23
N LYS A 314 -12.53 11.22 -49.17
CA LYS A 314 -13.32 11.89 -50.22
C LYS A 314 -13.18 11.19 -51.58
N GLN A 315 -13.24 9.86 -51.56
CA GLN A 315 -13.09 8.99 -52.73
C GLN A 315 -14.26 8.01 -52.81
N ASP A 316 -14.58 7.55 -54.02
CA ASP A 316 -15.51 6.45 -54.22
C ASP A 316 -14.90 5.15 -53.70
N TYR A 317 -15.68 4.38 -52.97
CA TYR A 317 -15.19 3.16 -52.35
C TYR A 317 -14.95 2.05 -53.38
N ASN A 318 -13.69 1.65 -53.48
CA ASN A 318 -13.23 0.45 -54.19
C ASN A 318 -12.55 -0.52 -53.20
N PRO A 319 -13.11 -1.70 -52.93
CA PRO A 319 -12.56 -2.69 -52.00
C PRO A 319 -11.10 -3.08 -52.28
N ASP A 320 -10.71 -3.24 -53.55
CA ASP A 320 -9.39 -3.76 -53.94
C ASP A 320 -8.24 -2.83 -53.52
N VAL A 321 -8.51 -1.53 -53.46
CA VAL A 321 -7.53 -0.50 -53.12
C VAL A 321 -7.70 -0.03 -51.68
N HIS A 322 -8.95 0.16 -51.24
CA HIS A 322 -9.21 0.87 -50.00
C HIS A 322 -9.18 0.00 -48.75
N ASP A 323 -9.44 -1.30 -48.85
CA ASP A 323 -9.38 -2.20 -47.68
C ASP A 323 -8.00 -2.17 -47.01
N ASN A 324 -6.95 -2.30 -47.82
CA ASN A 324 -5.57 -2.23 -47.33
C ASN A 324 -5.23 -0.82 -46.82
N LYS A 325 -5.69 0.23 -47.53
CA LYS A 325 -5.46 1.63 -47.15
C LYS A 325 -6.06 1.96 -45.78
N ILE A 326 -7.28 1.49 -45.50
CA ILE A 326 -7.95 1.65 -44.20
C ILE A 326 -7.18 0.89 -43.13
N TYR A 327 -6.84 -0.38 -43.39
CA TYR A 327 -6.12 -1.22 -42.42
C TYR A 327 -4.77 -0.60 -42.01
N VAL A 328 -3.97 -0.14 -42.98
CA VAL A 328 -2.67 0.50 -42.74
C VAL A 328 -2.84 1.81 -41.96
N THR A 329 -3.88 2.60 -42.27
CA THR A 329 -4.17 3.86 -41.59
C THR A 329 -4.60 3.63 -40.14
N ILE A 330 -5.51 2.69 -39.88
CA ILE A 330 -5.93 2.31 -38.52
C ILE A 330 -4.74 1.79 -37.71
N LYS A 331 -3.88 0.97 -38.32
CA LYS A 331 -2.67 0.46 -37.69
C LYS A 331 -1.71 1.59 -37.28
N ARG A 332 -1.52 2.58 -38.15
CA ARG A 332 -0.71 3.77 -37.84
C ARG A 332 -1.33 4.61 -36.74
N LEU A 333 -2.65 4.82 -36.79
CA LEU A 333 -3.36 5.59 -35.78
C LEU A 333 -3.22 4.94 -34.40
N ARG A 334 -3.44 3.62 -34.31
CA ARG A 334 -3.26 2.87 -33.06
C ARG A 334 -1.86 2.98 -32.49
N LYS A 335 -0.82 2.87 -33.33
CA LYS A 335 0.58 3.05 -32.88
C LYS A 335 0.85 4.42 -32.26
N MET A 336 0.08 5.44 -32.62
CA MET A 336 0.25 6.79 -32.09
C MET A 336 -0.53 7.01 -30.79
N ILE A 337 -1.75 6.47 -30.69
CA ILE A 337 -2.68 6.84 -29.60
C ILE A 337 -2.92 5.73 -28.58
N GLU A 338 -2.59 4.48 -28.87
CA GLU A 338 -2.83 3.37 -27.94
C GLU A 338 -1.61 3.21 -27.01
N PRO A 339 -1.81 3.13 -25.68
CA PRO A 339 -0.72 2.90 -24.72
C PRO A 339 0.04 1.59 -24.97
N ASP A 340 -0.71 0.55 -25.36
CA ASP A 340 -0.20 -0.73 -25.82
C ASP A 340 -0.82 -1.05 -27.18
N TYR A 341 0.02 -1.16 -28.20
CA TYR A 341 -0.41 -1.43 -29.57
C TYR A 341 -1.04 -2.83 -29.74
N ASP A 342 -0.54 -3.83 -29.02
CA ASP A 342 -1.00 -5.22 -29.14
C ASP A 342 -2.32 -5.44 -28.36
N LYS A 343 -2.63 -4.56 -27.40
CA LYS A 343 -3.86 -4.56 -26.62
C LYS A 343 -4.59 -3.21 -26.75
N PRO A 344 -5.24 -2.94 -27.89
CA PRO A 344 -5.87 -1.65 -28.16
C PRO A 344 -7.00 -1.34 -27.17
N LYS A 345 -6.99 -0.14 -26.61
CA LYS A 345 -7.96 0.41 -25.66
C LYS A 345 -9.00 1.30 -26.34
N TYR A 346 -8.63 2.02 -27.40
CA TYR A 346 -9.45 3.07 -28.00
C TYR A 346 -10.16 2.62 -29.27
N ILE A 347 -9.45 2.13 -30.28
CA ILE A 347 -10.05 1.80 -31.59
C ILE A 347 -10.25 0.29 -31.68
N PHE A 348 -11.48 -0.15 -31.95
CA PHE A 348 -11.84 -1.57 -32.10
C PHE A 348 -12.32 -1.90 -33.51
N ARG A 349 -12.16 -3.17 -33.89
CA ARG A 349 -12.65 -3.72 -35.17
C ARG A 349 -14.04 -4.33 -34.96
N ALA A 350 -14.98 -3.99 -35.83
CA ALA A 350 -16.27 -4.64 -35.95
C ALA A 350 -16.34 -5.49 -37.23
N LYS A 351 -17.44 -6.23 -37.44
CA LYS A 351 -17.62 -7.14 -38.59
C LYS A 351 -17.37 -6.44 -39.94
N ASN A 352 -17.91 -5.22 -40.12
CA ASN A 352 -17.83 -4.46 -41.38
C ASN A 352 -17.13 -3.10 -41.23
N GLY A 353 -16.31 -2.89 -40.19
CA GLY A 353 -15.83 -1.53 -39.92
C GLY A 353 -15.01 -1.36 -38.64
N TYR A 354 -14.94 -0.13 -38.17
CA TYR A 354 -14.19 0.28 -36.98
C TYR A 354 -14.99 1.26 -36.13
N TYR A 355 -14.69 1.33 -34.85
CA TYR A 355 -15.33 2.24 -33.91
C TYR A 355 -14.40 2.62 -32.77
N LEU A 356 -14.70 3.74 -32.11
CA LEU A 356 -14.08 4.12 -30.85
C LEU A 356 -14.84 3.48 -29.68
N ASN A 357 -14.09 2.93 -28.73
CA ASN A 357 -14.63 2.39 -27.48
C ASN A 357 -15.53 3.40 -26.77
N LYS A 358 -16.78 2.99 -26.47
CA LYS A 358 -17.75 3.85 -25.76
C LYS A 358 -17.29 4.21 -24.35
N SER A 359 -16.50 3.34 -23.73
CA SER A 359 -15.96 3.56 -22.38
C SER A 359 -14.79 4.54 -22.33
N ALA A 360 -14.26 4.97 -23.48
CA ALA A 360 -13.18 5.95 -23.54
C ALA A 360 -13.67 7.35 -23.16
N LYS A 361 -13.10 7.91 -22.10
CA LYS A 361 -13.41 9.27 -21.64
C LYS A 361 -12.59 10.24 -22.48
N VAL A 362 -13.26 11.07 -23.28
CA VAL A 362 -12.58 12.04 -24.18
C VAL A 362 -13.20 13.40 -23.94
N GLU A 363 -12.34 14.39 -23.76
CA GLU A 363 -12.67 15.79 -23.52
C GLU A 363 -12.20 16.62 -24.70
N LEU A 364 -13.02 17.60 -25.09
CA LEU A 364 -12.69 18.56 -26.13
C LEU A 364 -12.29 19.85 -25.41
N SER A 365 -11.03 20.26 -25.51
CA SER A 365 -10.61 21.54 -24.95
C SER A 365 -10.85 22.64 -25.99
N GLU A 366 -11.82 23.51 -25.72
CA GLU A 366 -11.93 24.81 -26.39
C GLU A 366 -11.24 25.84 -25.48
N SER A 367 -10.22 26.55 -25.97
CA SER A 367 -9.65 27.63 -25.17
C SER A 367 -10.66 28.78 -25.13
N ARG A 368 -11.26 29.03 -23.96
CA ARG A 368 -11.74 30.38 -23.66
C ARG A 368 -10.50 31.20 -23.37
N ALA A 369 -10.16 32.11 -24.29
CA ALA A 369 -9.21 33.17 -24.01
C ALA A 369 -9.75 34.03 -22.84
N GLU A 370 -9.37 33.69 -21.61
CA GLU A 370 -9.35 34.67 -20.53
C GLU A 370 -8.23 35.67 -20.83
N GLY A 371 -8.61 36.89 -21.22
CA GLY A 371 -7.70 38.04 -21.25
C GLY A 371 -7.40 38.61 -22.65
N ALA A 372 -8.41 39.15 -23.32
CA ALA A 372 -8.22 40.20 -24.32
C ALA A 372 -9.31 41.27 -24.19
N LEU A 373 -9.11 42.13 -23.19
CA LEU A 373 -9.43 43.56 -23.03
C LEU A 373 -9.84 43.90 -21.59
#